data_AF-A0A7I4YUW5-F1
#
_entry.id   AF-A0A7I4YUW5-F1
#
_cell.length_a   1.000
_cell.length_b   1.000
_cell.length_c   1.000
_cell.angle_alpha   90.00
_cell.angle_beta   90.00
_cell.angle_gamma   90.00
#
_symmetry.space_group_name_H-M   'P 1'
#
loop_
_entity.id
_entity.type
_entity.pdbx_description
1 polymer ?
#
loop_
_entity_poly.entity_id
_entity_poly.type
_entity_poly.pdbx_seq_one_letter_code
_entity_poly.pdbx_strand_id
1 'polypeptide(L)'
;MYQLEYSCLAEESAIVICNQQAPLNPVRNLSSIPIAAAFELWWGNHDFGAFVNSTAVYDPTFDYTLFSQMVAGYAVGIGCTDSCYGEKSVFCSFLQCTAMSDFGMIYEVGSGPCMADDDCSTFPDSTCNQENGLCVKKPNTPY
;
A
#
# COMPACT_ATOMS: atom_id res chain seq x y z
N MET A 1 0.37 -12.23 1.37
CA MET A 1 -0.32 -10.96 1.06
C MET A 1 -1.36 -10.73 2.13
N TYR A 2 -1.36 -9.56 2.77
CA TYR A 2 -2.30 -9.26 3.86
C TYR A 2 -3.47 -8.40 3.39
N GLN A 3 -4.62 -8.59 4.02
CA GLN A 3 -5.77 -7.72 3.91
C GLN A 3 -5.47 -6.39 4.61
N LEU A 4 -5.73 -5.28 3.93
CA LEU A 4 -5.62 -3.95 4.51
C LEU A 4 -6.87 -3.63 5.33
N GLU A 5 -6.66 -3.25 6.58
CA GLU A 5 -7.71 -2.72 7.44
C GLU A 5 -7.61 -1.19 7.51
N TYR A 6 -8.75 -0.52 7.65
CA TYR A 6 -8.74 0.93 7.85
C TYR A 6 -8.04 1.28 9.19
N SER A 7 -7.19 2.30 9.17
CA SER A 7 -6.43 2.74 10.34
C SER A 7 -6.43 4.26 10.48
N CYS A 8 -6.98 4.75 11.61
CA CYS A 8 -6.93 6.17 11.96
C CYS A 8 -5.47 6.67 12.07
N LEU A 9 -4.55 5.84 12.58
CA LEU A 9 -3.13 6.20 12.67
C LEU A 9 -2.51 6.45 11.29
N ALA A 10 -2.87 5.62 10.31
CA ALA A 10 -2.42 5.80 8.94
C ALA A 10 -3.05 7.04 8.30
N GLU A 11 -4.33 7.31 8.58
CA GLU A 11 -5.03 8.51 8.10
C GLU A 11 -4.42 9.79 8.68
N GLU A 12 -4.16 9.84 9.98
CA GLU A 12 -3.47 10.97 10.63
C GLU A 12 -2.08 11.19 10.02
N SER A 13 -1.34 10.11 9.79
CA SER A 13 -0.04 10.16 9.10
C SER A 13 -0.17 10.69 7.67
N ALA A 14 -1.20 10.26 6.93
CA ALA A 14 -1.50 10.74 5.58
C ALA A 14 -1.78 12.25 5.56
N ILE A 15 -2.57 12.76 6.52
CA ILE A 15 -2.86 14.19 6.67
C ILE A 15 -1.57 14.97 6.94
N VAL A 16 -0.78 14.53 7.92
CA VAL A 16 0.47 15.22 8.31
C VAL A 16 1.45 15.29 7.14
N ILE A 17 1.69 14.16 6.47
CA ILE A 17 2.64 14.10 5.34
C ILE A 17 2.12 14.91 4.16
N CYS A 18 0.83 14.80 3.83
CA CYS A 18 0.29 15.56 2.71
C CYS A 18 0.40 17.08 2.95
N ASN A 19 0.11 17.53 4.16
CA ASN A 19 0.32 18.92 4.57
C ASN A 19 1.79 19.33 4.50
N GLN A 20 2.74 18.48 4.90
CA GLN A 20 4.17 18.81 4.79
C GLN A 20 4.69 18.86 3.35
N GLN A 21 4.12 18.05 2.44
CA GLN A 21 4.56 17.95 1.06
C GLN A 21 3.95 19.03 0.14
N ALA A 22 2.76 19.57 0.46
CA ALA A 22 2.10 20.60 -0.35
C ALA A 22 2.95 21.87 -0.58
N PRO A 23 3.69 22.42 0.41
CA PRO A 23 4.55 23.59 0.20
C PRO A 23 5.84 23.31 -0.59
N LEU A 24 6.31 22.07 -0.61
CA LEU A 24 7.62 21.70 -1.17
C LEU A 24 7.59 21.40 -2.67
N ASN A 25 6.41 21.23 -3.27
CA ASN A 25 6.23 21.02 -4.70
C ASN A 25 4.93 21.69 -5.18
N PRO A 26 4.95 23.00 -5.49
CA PRO A 26 3.77 23.72 -6.00
C PRO A 26 3.28 23.22 -7.37
N VAL A 27 4.01 22.29 -8.00
CA VAL A 27 3.72 21.71 -9.33
C VAL A 27 3.25 20.25 -9.23
N ARG A 28 3.05 19.66 -8.04
CA ARG A 28 2.26 18.43 -7.99
C ARG A 28 0.86 18.79 -8.46
N ASN A 29 0.39 18.16 -9.53
CA ASN A 29 -1.03 18.11 -9.87
C ASN A 29 -1.73 17.40 -8.70
N LEU A 30 -2.10 18.18 -7.68
CA LEU A 30 -2.98 17.74 -6.62
C LEU A 30 -4.26 17.27 -7.31
N SER A 31 -4.49 15.95 -7.33
CA SER A 31 -5.63 15.43 -8.06
C SER A 31 -6.88 15.74 -7.25
N SER A 32 -7.75 16.58 -7.80
CA SER A 32 -9.06 16.91 -7.20
C SER A 32 -10.11 15.79 -7.36
N ILE A 33 -9.67 14.64 -7.85
CA ILE A 33 -10.51 13.48 -8.12
C ILE A 33 -10.90 12.77 -6.82
N PRO A 34 -12.03 12.04 -6.82
CA PRO A 34 -12.38 11.19 -5.68
C PRO A 34 -11.30 10.15 -5.39
N ILE A 35 -11.18 9.75 -4.12
CA ILE A 35 -10.23 8.72 -3.65
C ILE A 35 -10.27 7.47 -4.55
N ALA A 36 -11.46 6.99 -4.91
CA ALA A 36 -11.61 5.83 -5.79
C ALA A 36 -10.95 6.01 -7.16
N ALA A 37 -11.08 7.19 -7.78
CA ALA A 37 -10.44 7.48 -9.07
C ALA A 37 -8.92 7.61 -8.95
N ALA A 38 -8.42 8.06 -7.79
CA ALA A 38 -6.98 8.06 -7.51
C ALA A 38 -6.43 6.65 -7.45
N PHE A 39 -7.13 5.73 -6.79
CA PHE A 39 -6.77 4.31 -6.78
C PHE A 39 -6.75 3.70 -8.19
N GLU A 40 -7.74 3.99 -9.03
CA GLU A 40 -7.74 3.52 -10.43
C GLU A 40 -6.55 4.07 -11.23
N LEU A 41 -6.14 5.33 -11.01
CA LEU A 41 -4.96 5.89 -11.66
C LEU A 41 -3.67 5.26 -11.16
N TRP A 42 -3.51 5.08 -9.84
CA TRP A 42 -2.34 4.45 -9.26
C TRP A 42 -2.22 2.99 -9.68
N TRP A 43 -3.36 2.30 -9.76
CA TRP A 43 -3.45 0.95 -10.30
C TRP A 43 -3.23 0.93 -11.82
N GLY A 44 -3.66 1.94 -12.58
CA GLY A 44 -3.49 1.96 -14.03
C GLY A 44 -2.07 2.33 -14.50
N ASN A 45 -1.27 2.97 -13.64
CA ASN A 45 0.05 3.51 -14.00
C ASN A 45 1.20 2.47 -13.92
N HIS A 46 0.97 1.23 -14.38
CA HIS A 46 2.04 0.24 -14.48
C HIS A 46 1.90 -0.66 -15.71
N ASP A 47 3.04 -0.97 -16.33
CA ASP A 47 3.13 -2.02 -17.36
C ASP A 47 3.38 -3.35 -16.64
N PHE A 48 2.31 -4.14 -16.45
CA PHE A 48 2.37 -5.47 -15.83
C PHE A 48 3.47 -6.36 -16.48
N GLY A 49 3.79 -6.18 -17.76
CA GLY A 49 4.80 -6.97 -18.46
C GLY A 49 6.23 -6.75 -17.96
N ALA A 50 6.55 -5.56 -17.44
CA ALA A 50 7.87 -5.22 -16.89
C ALA A 50 8.04 -5.65 -15.42
N PHE A 51 6.92 -5.69 -14.68
CA PHE A 51 6.86 -6.01 -13.25
C PHE A 51 7.09 -7.50 -12.92
N VAL A 52 6.65 -8.39 -13.81
CA VAL A 52 6.66 -9.86 -13.60
C VAL A 52 8.00 -10.49 -14.00
N ASN A 53 9.12 -9.76 -13.90
CA ASN A 53 10.43 -10.41 -13.97
C ASN A 53 10.76 -11.09 -12.62
N SER A 54 10.00 -12.14 -12.30
CA SER A 54 10.26 -13.21 -11.32
C SER A 54 10.54 -12.90 -9.84
N THR A 55 10.85 -11.67 -9.42
CA THR A 55 11.30 -11.40 -8.04
C THR A 55 10.43 -10.45 -7.23
N ALA A 56 9.47 -9.73 -7.84
CA ALA A 56 8.62 -8.76 -7.15
C ALA A 56 9.40 -7.77 -6.25
N VAL A 57 10.60 -7.39 -6.69
CA VAL A 57 11.49 -6.43 -6.02
C VAL A 57 11.26 -5.04 -6.60
N TYR A 58 11.27 -4.02 -5.74
CA TYR A 58 11.20 -2.62 -6.17
C TYR A 58 12.45 -2.22 -6.98
N ASP A 59 12.22 -1.65 -8.17
CA ASP A 59 13.23 -1.06 -9.05
C ASP A 59 12.96 0.46 -9.15
N PRO A 60 13.86 1.31 -8.61
CA PRO A 60 13.68 2.76 -8.61
C PRO A 60 13.79 3.40 -10.00
N THR A 61 14.15 2.65 -11.05
CA THR A 61 14.25 3.18 -12.41
C THR A 61 12.90 3.42 -13.09
N PHE A 62 11.80 2.96 -12.48
CA PHE A 62 10.45 3.06 -13.02
C PHE A 62 9.50 3.76 -12.03
N ASP A 63 8.56 4.56 -12.55
CA ASP A 63 7.63 5.34 -11.73
C ASP A 63 6.36 4.55 -11.37
N TYR A 64 6.50 3.55 -10.48
CA TYR A 64 5.38 2.76 -9.93
C TYR A 64 5.35 2.78 -8.39
N THR A 65 5.91 3.82 -7.80
CA THR A 65 5.99 4.12 -6.35
C THR A 65 4.65 3.91 -5.63
N LEU A 66 3.57 4.44 -6.19
CA LEU A 66 2.23 4.37 -5.58
C LEU A 66 1.61 2.98 -5.72
N PHE A 67 1.76 2.35 -6.88
CA PHE A 67 1.35 0.97 -7.11
C PHE A 67 2.05 0.01 -6.12
N SER A 68 3.38 0.12 -5.97
CA SER A 68 4.14 -0.75 -5.06
C SER A 68 3.64 -0.70 -3.62
N GLN A 69 3.24 0.49 -3.16
CA GLN A 69 2.69 0.65 -1.82
C GLN A 69 1.31 0.00 -1.70
N MET A 70 0.48 0.06 -2.74
CA MET A 70 -0.83 -0.60 -2.76
C MET A 70 -0.73 -2.13 -2.72
N VAL A 71 0.26 -2.69 -3.42
CA VAL A 71 0.46 -4.14 -3.49
C VAL A 71 1.53 -4.66 -2.53
N ALA A 72 1.88 -3.87 -1.50
CA ALA A 72 2.88 -4.25 -0.53
C ALA A 72 2.40 -5.44 0.32
N GLY A 73 3.05 -6.59 0.17
CA GLY A 73 2.68 -7.87 0.77
C GLY A 73 2.56 -7.88 2.29
N TYR A 74 3.33 -7.00 2.95
CA TYR A 74 3.42 -6.86 4.41
C TYR A 74 2.51 -5.76 4.96
N ALA A 75 1.93 -4.92 4.09
CA ALA A 75 1.07 -3.86 4.54
C ALA A 75 -0.23 -4.43 5.11
N VAL A 76 -0.65 -3.91 6.26
CA VAL A 76 -1.81 -4.41 7.02
C VAL A 76 -2.82 -3.34 7.35
N GLY A 77 -2.47 -2.07 7.13
CA GLY A 77 -3.33 -0.95 7.44
C GLY A 77 -3.20 0.15 6.41
N ILE A 78 -4.32 0.82 6.12
CA ILE A 78 -4.37 1.96 5.21
C ILE A 78 -5.22 3.07 5.82
N GLY A 79 -4.83 4.31 5.56
CA GLY A 79 -5.64 5.48 5.85
C GLY A 79 -5.34 6.58 4.85
N CYS A 80 -6.37 7.30 4.42
CA CYS A 80 -6.28 8.27 3.34
C CYS A 80 -6.96 9.57 3.70
N THR A 81 -6.45 10.68 3.17
CA THR A 81 -7.13 11.98 3.14
C THR A 81 -7.42 12.38 1.69
N ASP A 82 -8.49 13.13 1.46
CA ASP A 82 -8.81 13.79 0.19
C ASP A 82 -8.60 15.31 0.24
N SER A 83 -8.07 15.83 1.36
CA SER A 83 -7.77 17.23 1.55
C SER A 83 -6.45 17.47 2.29
N CYS A 84 -5.67 18.43 1.77
CA CYS A 84 -4.38 18.83 2.32
C CYS A 84 -4.36 20.36 2.41
N TYR A 85 -4.24 20.91 3.61
CA TYR A 85 -4.49 22.33 3.92
C TYR A 85 -5.80 22.90 3.34
N GLY A 86 -6.83 22.07 3.20
CA GLY A 86 -8.12 22.46 2.63
C GLY A 86 -8.18 22.45 1.10
N GLU A 87 -7.07 22.15 0.41
CA GLU A 87 -7.06 21.89 -1.03
C GLU A 87 -7.37 20.42 -1.30
N LYS A 88 -8.15 20.13 -2.36
CA LYS A 88 -8.48 18.76 -2.73
C LYS A 88 -7.24 18.03 -3.27
N SER A 89 -6.82 17.01 -2.54
CA SER A 89 -5.70 16.16 -2.92
C SER A 89 -5.82 14.83 -2.20
N VAL A 90 -5.72 13.74 -2.96
CA VAL A 90 -5.75 12.40 -2.39
C VAL A 90 -4.34 11.99 -1.94
N PHE A 91 -4.21 11.58 -0.68
CA PHE A 91 -2.98 10.99 -0.15
C PHE A 91 -3.34 9.81 0.75
N CYS A 92 -2.62 8.70 0.62
CA CYS A 92 -2.78 7.52 1.48
C CYS A 92 -1.45 7.18 2.15
N SER A 93 -1.55 6.72 3.39
CA SER A 93 -0.43 6.12 4.13
C SER A 93 -0.75 4.66 4.44
N PHE A 94 0.30 3.84 4.51
CA PHE A 94 0.22 2.40 4.70
C PHE A 94 1.05 2.00 5.92
N LEU A 95 0.50 1.17 6.81
CA LEU A 95 1.21 0.62 7.96
C LEU A 95 1.95 -0.66 7.57
N GLN A 96 3.17 -0.81 8.06
CA GLN A 96 4.06 -1.94 7.74
C GLN A 96 4.33 -2.11 6.24
N CYS A 97 4.38 -0.99 5.53
CA CYS A 97 4.73 -0.97 4.13
C CYS A 97 6.25 -0.98 3.97
N THR A 98 6.80 -2.10 3.51
CA THR A 98 8.22 -2.24 3.16
C THR A 98 8.50 -1.96 1.70
N ALA A 99 7.47 -1.62 0.90
CA ALA A 99 7.66 -1.23 -0.48
C ALA A 99 8.56 0.00 -0.54
N MET A 100 9.46 0.03 -1.54
CA MET A 100 10.37 1.14 -1.83
C MET A 100 11.59 1.30 -0.90
N SER A 101 11.92 0.34 -0.05
CA SER A 101 13.29 0.25 0.47
C SER A 101 14.23 -0.23 -0.65
N ASP A 102 15.52 0.15 -0.63
CA ASP A 102 16.50 -0.40 -1.57
C ASP A 102 16.50 -1.93 -1.46
N PHE A 103 16.24 -2.64 -2.56
CA PHE A 103 16.01 -4.10 -2.59
C PHE A 103 14.78 -4.60 -1.80
N GLY A 104 13.86 -3.70 -1.45
CA GLY A 104 12.61 -4.02 -0.79
C GLY A 104 11.74 -4.91 -1.66
N MET A 105 11.46 -6.12 -1.18
CA MET A 105 10.42 -6.96 -1.77
C MET A 105 9.08 -6.25 -1.62
N ILE A 106 8.39 -6.07 -2.75
CA ILE A 106 7.03 -5.53 -2.78
C ILE A 106 6.11 -6.60 -2.21
N TYR A 107 6.24 -7.84 -2.66
CA TYR A 107 5.60 -9.01 -2.05
C TYR A 107 6.43 -10.28 -2.30
N GLU A 108 6.20 -11.32 -1.51
CA GLU A 108 6.82 -12.62 -1.74
C GLU A 108 6.09 -13.37 -2.86
N VAL A 109 6.84 -13.84 -3.87
CA VAL A 109 6.28 -14.70 -4.92
C VAL A 109 6.08 -16.10 -4.35
N GLY A 110 4.84 -16.56 -4.28
CA GLY A 110 4.45 -17.84 -3.70
C GLY A 110 3.61 -18.71 -4.63
N SER A 111 3.17 -19.86 -4.12
CA SER A 111 2.37 -20.86 -4.84
C SER A 111 0.93 -20.42 -5.15
N GLY A 112 0.48 -19.28 -4.63
CA GLY A 112 -0.89 -18.79 -4.78
C GLY A 112 -1.39 -18.01 -3.56
N PRO A 113 -2.71 -17.74 -3.48
CA PRO A 113 -3.32 -17.18 -2.26
C PRO A 113 -3.16 -18.13 -1.07
N CYS A 114 -3.35 -17.61 0.15
CA CYS A 114 -3.40 -18.45 1.34
C CYS A 114 -4.61 -19.41 1.26
N MET A 115 -4.46 -20.62 1.80
CA MET A 115 -5.51 -21.64 1.85
C MET A 115 -5.78 -22.12 3.28
N ALA A 116 -4.85 -21.90 4.21
CA ALA A 116 -5.00 -22.17 5.63
C ALA A 116 -4.29 -21.10 6.47
N ASP A 117 -4.64 -21.01 7.76
CA ASP A 117 -4.02 -20.04 8.69
C ASP A 117 -2.49 -20.17 8.74
N ASP A 118 -1.98 -21.41 8.65
CA ASP A 118 -0.53 -21.69 8.68
C ASP A 118 0.23 -21.12 7.46
N ASP A 119 -0.46 -20.77 6.37
CA ASP A 119 0.15 -20.08 5.23
C ASP A 119 0.48 -18.60 5.55
N CYS A 120 -0.11 -18.06 6.62
CA CYS A 120 0.01 -16.66 7.04
C CYS A 120 1.07 -16.48 8.13
N SER A 121 2.34 -16.67 7.77
CA SER A 121 3.45 -16.77 8.72
C SER A 121 4.12 -15.44 9.10
N THR A 122 3.85 -14.34 8.39
CA THR A 122 4.52 -13.05 8.60
C THR A 122 4.26 -12.43 9.97
N PHE A 123 3.00 -12.39 10.42
CA PHE A 123 2.64 -11.86 11.74
C PHE A 123 2.07 -12.99 12.61
N PRO A 124 2.47 -13.10 13.90
CA PRO A 124 1.96 -14.12 14.80
C PRO A 124 0.43 -14.12 14.91
N ASP A 125 -0.13 -15.33 15.00
CA ASP A 125 -1.58 -15.60 15.12
C ASP A 125 -2.43 -15.02 13.96
N SER A 126 -1.84 -14.81 12.79
CA SER A 126 -2.63 -14.41 11.60
C SER A 126 -3.47 -15.58 11.09
N THR A 127 -4.60 -15.25 10.47
CA THR A 127 -5.51 -16.23 9.88
C THR A 127 -5.62 -16.03 8.38
N CYS A 128 -6.01 -17.05 7.63
CA CYS A 128 -6.32 -16.93 6.22
C CYS A 128 -7.81 -16.69 6.00
N ASN A 129 -8.15 -15.58 5.34
CA ASN A 129 -9.50 -15.42 4.81
C ASN A 129 -9.62 -16.20 3.50
N GLN A 130 -10.17 -17.40 3.58
CA GLN A 130 -10.30 -18.30 2.42
C GLN A 130 -11.25 -17.77 1.33
N GLU A 131 -12.12 -16.81 1.62
CA GLU A 131 -13.04 -16.25 0.62
C GLU A 131 -12.30 -15.36 -0.39
N ASN A 132 -11.26 -14.65 0.05
CA ASN A 132 -10.48 -13.72 -0.77
C ASN A 132 -9.00 -14.11 -0.91
N GLY A 133 -8.54 -15.14 -0.20
CA GLY A 133 -7.17 -15.64 -0.26
C GLY A 133 -6.14 -14.73 0.40
N LEU A 134 -6.57 -13.80 1.27
CA LEU A 134 -5.71 -12.83 1.95
C LEU A 134 -5.49 -13.21 3.42
N CYS A 135 -4.28 -12.98 3.90
CA CYS A 135 -3.95 -13.11 5.31
C CYS A 135 -4.55 -11.95 6.11
N VAL A 136 -5.12 -12.24 7.26
CA VAL A 136 -5.69 -11.25 8.19
C VAL A 136 -4.80 -11.21 9.41
N LYS A 137 -4.17 -10.06 9.65
CA LYS A 137 -3.35 -9.85 10.84
C LYS A 137 -4.25 -9.75 12.06
N LYS A 138 -3.90 -10.46 13.14
CA LYS A 138 -4.59 -10.34 14.42
C LYS A 138 -4.50 -8.90 14.98
N PRO A 139 -5.62 -8.32 15.43
CA PRO A 139 -5.61 -6.99 16.06
C PRO A 139 -4.67 -6.94 17.27
N ASN A 140 -3.99 -5.81 17.46
CA ASN A 140 -3.07 -5.55 18.58
C ASN A 140 -1.81 -6.44 18.66
N THR A 141 -1.56 -7.33 17.69
CA THR A 141 -0.24 -7.96 17.57
C THR A 141 0.80 -6.86 17.28
N PRO A 142 1.93 -6.80 18.02
CA PRO A 142 2.98 -5.83 17.77
C PRO A 142 3.46 -5.85 16.31
N TYR A 143 3.96 -4.69 15.88
CA TYR A 143 4.56 -4.46 14.58
C TYR A 143 5.95 -5.06 14.49
#